data_AF-A0A428YCC7-F1
#
_entry.id   AF-A0A428YCC7-F1
#
_cell.length_a   1.000
_cell.length_b   1.000
_cell.length_c   1.000
_cell.angle_alpha   90.00
_cell.angle_beta   90.00
_cell.angle_gamma   90.00
#
_symmetry.space_group_name_H-M   'P 1'
#
loop_
_entity.id
_entity.type
_entity.pdbx_description
1 polymer ?
#
loop_
_entity_poly.entity_id
_entity_poly.type
_entity_poly.pdbx_seq_one_letter_code
_entity_poly.pdbx_strand_id
1 'polypeptide(L)'
;MLIRELLPLFEDVTTIVEVSGSGKTLQEQLRAPEEATYRPYAPGEKMDAGTVVVAFVGPNPAAHLDAAAVAPALQELPVGGRALLLLGWPVPDLPYQRVLDELITAGCQVLQVIPLDHAVGDRAHCAVVAARVDRIAPLRTHLSDEPIVIDGASPDLRALLRLTGEKVFSELLERPLRRKLAETADRVLEQDKRIRELEKEVAARDAKVTQAESRLTKARNDVAKLQASTTFRVGATVVQGARRPGKAIVSVPVGLVRIWRKRGATGGPADQQS
;
A
#
# COMPACT_ATOMS: atom_id res chain seq x y z
N MET A 1 -5.36 -1.82 -21.77
CA MET A 1 -6.18 -2.01 -22.98
C MET A 1 -7.58 -1.48 -22.71
N LEU A 2 -8.25 -0.89 -23.70
CA LEU A 2 -9.60 -0.36 -23.52
C LEU A 2 -10.67 -1.40 -23.90
N ILE A 3 -11.86 -1.31 -23.28
CA ILE A 3 -12.98 -2.24 -23.57
C ILE A 3 -13.34 -2.23 -25.07
N ARG A 4 -13.30 -1.06 -25.70
CA ARG A 4 -13.55 -0.88 -27.15
C ARG A 4 -12.56 -1.56 -28.09
N GLU A 5 -11.43 -2.04 -27.56
CA GLU A 5 -10.38 -2.72 -28.33
C GLU A 5 -10.52 -4.25 -28.24
N LEU A 6 -11.50 -4.76 -27.47
CA LEU A 6 -11.70 -6.20 -27.26
C LEU A 6 -12.38 -6.88 -28.46
N LEU A 7 -13.42 -6.26 -29.03
CA LEU A 7 -14.18 -6.87 -30.13
C LEU A 7 -13.36 -7.14 -31.39
N PRO A 8 -12.40 -6.30 -31.80
CA PRO A 8 -11.48 -6.62 -32.90
C PRO A 8 -10.62 -7.88 -32.70
N LEU A 9 -10.55 -8.45 -31.48
CA LEU A 9 -9.90 -9.74 -31.23
C LEU A 9 -10.75 -10.93 -31.68
N PHE A 10 -12.01 -10.69 -32.00
CA PHE A 10 -12.94 -11.69 -32.49
C PHE A 10 -13.05 -11.54 -34.01
N GLU A 11 -12.54 -12.53 -34.73
CA GLU A 11 -12.70 -12.64 -36.18
C GLU A 11 -14.13 -13.12 -36.47
N ASP A 12 -14.73 -12.60 -37.55
CA ASP A 12 -16.03 -13.05 -38.08
C ASP A 12 -17.22 -12.95 -37.11
N VAL A 13 -17.26 -11.91 -36.28
CA VAL A 13 -18.41 -11.66 -35.38
C VAL A 13 -19.62 -11.18 -36.16
N THR A 14 -20.64 -12.01 -36.24
CA THR A 14 -21.94 -11.66 -36.85
C THR A 14 -22.98 -11.30 -35.80
N THR A 15 -22.89 -11.88 -34.60
CA THR A 15 -23.91 -11.76 -33.56
C THR A 15 -23.27 -11.59 -32.20
N ILE A 16 -23.75 -10.61 -31.43
CA ILE A 16 -23.37 -10.37 -30.04
C ILE A 16 -24.57 -10.66 -29.16
N VAL A 17 -24.42 -11.64 -28.27
CA VAL A 17 -25.45 -12.03 -27.31
C VAL A 17 -25.05 -11.56 -25.93
N GLU A 18 -25.79 -10.58 -25.40
CA GLU A 18 -25.55 -10.05 -24.07
C GLU A 18 -26.35 -10.80 -23.01
N VAL A 19 -25.67 -11.36 -22.01
CA VAL A 19 -26.32 -12.01 -20.86
C VAL A 19 -26.65 -11.00 -19.76
N SER A 20 -25.78 -9.99 -19.57
CA SER A 20 -26.01 -8.93 -18.60
C SER A 20 -27.19 -8.05 -19.04
N GLY A 21 -28.11 -7.72 -18.13
CA GLY A 21 -29.21 -6.81 -18.44
C GLY A 21 -28.79 -5.35 -18.69
N SER A 22 -27.51 -5.08 -18.98
CA SER A 22 -26.94 -3.74 -19.16
C SER A 22 -27.32 -3.08 -20.50
N GLY A 23 -27.79 -3.85 -21.47
CA GLY A 23 -28.38 -3.37 -22.71
C GLY A 23 -27.45 -2.47 -23.52
N LYS A 24 -27.98 -1.32 -23.96
CA LYS A 24 -27.25 -0.33 -24.81
C LYS A 24 -25.91 0.12 -24.24
N THR A 25 -25.73 0.07 -22.91
CA THR A 25 -24.49 0.50 -22.25
C THR A 25 -23.27 -0.32 -22.71
N LEU A 26 -23.43 -1.64 -22.80
CA LEU A 26 -22.33 -2.53 -23.18
C LEU A 26 -22.07 -2.47 -24.68
N GLN A 27 -23.12 -2.35 -25.49
CA GLN A 27 -23.03 -2.12 -26.93
C GLN A 27 -22.20 -0.87 -27.27
N GLU A 28 -22.46 0.23 -26.57
CA GLU A 28 -21.71 1.49 -26.74
C GLU A 28 -20.24 1.37 -26.30
N GLN A 29 -19.98 0.62 -25.23
CA GLN A 29 -18.62 0.45 -24.68
C GLN A 29 -17.73 -0.45 -25.55
N LEU A 30 -18.29 -1.51 -26.12
CA LEU A 30 -17.53 -2.48 -26.92
C LEU A 30 -17.23 -1.98 -28.34
N ARG A 31 -17.93 -0.94 -28.83
CA ARG A 31 -17.91 -0.53 -30.24
C ARG A 31 -18.13 -1.73 -31.17
N ALA A 32 -19.30 -2.35 -31.06
CA ALA A 32 -19.70 -3.43 -31.95
C ALA A 32 -19.53 -3.04 -33.43
N PRO A 33 -19.07 -3.96 -34.30
CA PRO A 33 -19.09 -3.75 -35.74
C PRO A 33 -20.51 -3.36 -36.18
N GLU A 34 -20.65 -2.41 -37.12
CA GLU A 34 -21.97 -1.94 -37.57
C GLU A 34 -22.82 -3.06 -38.17
N GLU A 35 -22.17 -4.10 -38.71
CA GLU A 35 -22.81 -5.27 -39.31
C GLU A 35 -23.21 -6.34 -38.28
N ALA A 36 -22.72 -6.25 -37.04
CA ALA A 36 -23.00 -7.24 -36.01
C ALA A 36 -24.35 -6.99 -35.33
N THR A 37 -25.19 -8.03 -35.26
CA THR A 37 -26.49 -7.94 -34.60
C THR A 37 -26.31 -8.05 -33.08
N TYR A 38 -26.80 -7.07 -32.33
CA TYR A 38 -26.77 -7.08 -30.87
C TYR A 38 -28.13 -7.49 -30.30
N ARG A 39 -28.16 -8.49 -29.41
CA ARG A 39 -29.40 -8.95 -28.76
C ARG A 39 -29.18 -9.44 -27.34
N PRO A 40 -30.19 -9.35 -26.46
CA PRO A 40 -30.13 -9.99 -25.15
C PRO A 40 -30.19 -11.52 -25.27
N TYR A 41 -29.62 -12.23 -24.30
CA TYR A 41 -29.70 -13.67 -24.18
C TYR A 41 -31.14 -14.13 -23.90
N ALA A 42 -31.61 -15.07 -24.71
CA ALA A 42 -32.88 -15.77 -24.54
C ALA A 42 -32.60 -17.28 -24.49
N PRO A 43 -32.93 -17.98 -23.39
CA PRO A 43 -32.66 -19.41 -23.25
C PRO A 43 -33.33 -20.25 -24.35
N GLY A 44 -32.61 -21.25 -24.86
CA GLY A 44 -33.10 -22.19 -25.88
C GLY A 44 -33.07 -21.65 -27.31
N GLU A 45 -32.58 -20.43 -27.52
CA GLU A 45 -32.34 -19.88 -28.85
C GLU A 45 -31.01 -20.40 -29.40
N LYS A 46 -31.01 -20.93 -30.62
CA LYS A 46 -29.77 -21.43 -31.24
C LYS A 46 -28.79 -20.27 -31.48
N MET A 47 -27.54 -20.50 -31.12
CA MET A 47 -26.42 -19.62 -31.41
C MET A 47 -25.62 -20.15 -32.60
N ASP A 48 -25.29 -19.27 -33.53
CA ASP A 48 -24.49 -19.58 -34.70
C ASP A 48 -22.99 -19.48 -34.39
N ALA A 49 -22.13 -20.03 -35.26
CA ALA A 49 -20.68 -20.05 -35.05
C ALA A 49 -20.03 -18.65 -34.92
N GLY A 50 -20.59 -17.63 -35.58
CA GLY A 50 -20.18 -16.22 -35.48
C GLY A 50 -20.70 -15.49 -34.25
N THR A 51 -21.26 -16.21 -33.27
CA THR A 51 -21.83 -15.63 -32.04
C THR A 51 -20.75 -15.42 -30.98
N VAL A 52 -20.74 -14.22 -30.40
CA VAL A 52 -19.98 -13.89 -29.20
C VAL A 52 -20.94 -13.65 -28.05
N VAL A 53 -20.83 -14.46 -27.00
CA VAL A 53 -21.55 -14.23 -25.74
C VAL A 53 -20.76 -13.22 -24.91
N VAL A 54 -21.44 -12.19 -24.42
CA VAL A 54 -20.83 -11.15 -23.58
C VAL A 54 -21.58 -11.00 -22.27
N ALA A 55 -20.85 -10.88 -21.17
CA ALA A 55 -21.44 -10.58 -19.86
C ALA A 55 -20.53 -9.70 -19.00
N PHE A 56 -21.13 -8.79 -18.24
CA PHE A 56 -20.51 -8.19 -17.05
C PHE A 56 -20.70 -9.09 -15.84
N VAL A 57 -19.61 -9.55 -15.24
CA VAL A 57 -19.60 -10.45 -14.08
C VAL A 57 -18.80 -9.80 -12.95
N GLY A 58 -19.32 -9.74 -11.73
CA GLY A 58 -18.66 -8.91 -10.71
C GLY A 58 -19.38 -8.81 -9.38
N PRO A 59 -18.80 -8.04 -8.44
CA PRO A 59 -19.28 -7.97 -7.06
C PRO A 59 -20.51 -7.07 -6.86
N ASN A 60 -20.84 -6.21 -7.84
CA ASN A 60 -21.94 -5.26 -7.74
C ASN A 60 -23.22 -5.85 -8.36
N PRO A 61 -24.20 -6.32 -7.57
CA PRO A 61 -25.40 -6.97 -8.10
C PRO A 61 -26.32 -6.02 -8.90
N ALA A 62 -26.16 -4.70 -8.75
CA ALA A 62 -26.93 -3.73 -9.52
C ALA A 62 -26.44 -3.55 -10.97
N ALA A 63 -25.18 -3.95 -11.25
CA ALA A 63 -24.54 -3.73 -12.54
C ALA A 63 -23.92 -5.00 -13.15
N HIS A 64 -23.66 -6.01 -12.32
CA HIS A 64 -22.95 -7.22 -12.71
C HIS A 64 -23.78 -8.46 -12.39
N LEU A 65 -23.58 -9.50 -13.20
CA LEU A 65 -24.11 -10.83 -12.94
C LEU A 65 -23.19 -11.60 -12.00
N ASP A 66 -23.77 -12.60 -11.32
CA ASP A 66 -23.00 -13.68 -10.72
C ASP A 66 -22.43 -14.60 -11.81
N ALA A 67 -21.30 -15.26 -11.53
CA ALA A 67 -20.63 -16.12 -12.50
C ALA A 67 -21.54 -17.26 -12.98
N ALA A 68 -22.27 -17.89 -12.07
CA ALA A 68 -23.19 -18.98 -12.36
C ALA A 68 -24.35 -18.58 -13.29
N ALA A 69 -24.73 -17.30 -13.30
CA ALA A 69 -25.81 -16.80 -14.18
C ALA A 69 -25.40 -16.78 -15.66
N VAL A 70 -24.10 -16.82 -15.96
CA VAL A 70 -23.57 -16.84 -17.34
C VAL A 70 -23.50 -18.26 -17.90
N ALA A 71 -23.46 -19.27 -17.03
CA ALA A 71 -23.27 -20.67 -17.40
C ALA A 71 -24.27 -21.20 -18.46
N PRO A 72 -25.59 -20.89 -18.40
CA PRO A 72 -26.53 -21.36 -19.42
C PRO A 72 -26.17 -20.86 -20.82
N ALA A 73 -25.84 -19.57 -20.96
CA ALA A 73 -25.47 -18.99 -22.25
C ALA A 73 -24.16 -19.60 -22.80
N LEU A 74 -23.20 -19.90 -21.93
CA LEU A 74 -21.95 -20.56 -22.34
C LEU A 74 -22.16 -22.02 -22.74
N GLN A 75 -23.15 -22.70 -22.17
CA GLN A 75 -23.47 -24.08 -22.52
C GLN A 75 -24.18 -24.19 -23.87
N GLU A 76 -24.93 -23.15 -24.27
CA GLU A 76 -25.61 -23.06 -25.56
C GLU A 76 -24.70 -22.62 -26.71
N LEU A 77 -23.47 -22.16 -26.42
CA LEU A 77 -22.48 -21.84 -27.45
C LEU A 77 -22.14 -23.08 -28.29
N PRO A 78 -22.13 -22.99 -29.63
CA PRO A 78 -21.58 -24.05 -30.46
C PRO A 78 -20.08 -24.19 -30.23
N VAL A 79 -19.52 -25.35 -30.54
CA VAL A 79 -18.05 -25.53 -30.56
C VAL A 79 -17.43 -24.50 -31.52
N GLY A 80 -16.39 -23.81 -31.06
CA GLY A 80 -15.77 -22.67 -31.74
C GLY A 80 -16.40 -21.31 -31.40
N GLY A 81 -17.60 -21.30 -30.84
CA GLY A 81 -18.26 -20.09 -30.34
C GLY A 81 -17.46 -19.44 -29.22
N ARG A 82 -17.48 -18.11 -29.15
CA ARG A 82 -16.60 -17.34 -28.28
C ARG A 82 -17.37 -16.62 -27.18
N ALA A 83 -16.70 -16.38 -26.06
CA ALA A 83 -17.22 -15.64 -24.92
C ALA A 83 -16.26 -14.52 -24.51
N LEU A 84 -16.83 -13.37 -24.14
CA LEU A 84 -16.14 -12.22 -23.60
C LEU A 84 -16.76 -11.87 -22.24
N LEU A 85 -16.06 -12.19 -21.15
CA LEU A 85 -16.52 -11.87 -19.80
C LEU A 85 -15.77 -10.64 -19.28
N LEU A 86 -16.50 -9.57 -18.99
CA LEU A 86 -15.97 -8.36 -18.38
C LEU A 86 -16.08 -8.47 -16.87
N LEU A 87 -14.94 -8.51 -16.18
CA LEU A 87 -14.87 -8.80 -14.76
C LEU A 87 -14.74 -7.53 -13.93
N GLY A 88 -15.71 -7.30 -13.05
CA GLY A 88 -15.83 -6.15 -12.17
C GLY A 88 -15.00 -6.20 -10.89
N TRP A 89 -14.21 -7.25 -10.66
CA TRP A 89 -13.30 -7.32 -9.51
C TRP A 89 -11.94 -6.71 -9.87
N PRO A 90 -11.31 -5.96 -8.94
CA PRO A 90 -9.90 -5.65 -9.05
C PRO A 90 -9.09 -6.94 -9.23
N VAL A 91 -8.09 -6.93 -10.11
CA VAL A 91 -7.25 -8.11 -10.41
C VAL A 91 -6.72 -8.83 -9.16
N PRO A 92 -6.25 -8.14 -8.09
CA PRO A 92 -5.78 -8.81 -6.88
C PRO A 92 -6.86 -9.57 -6.10
N ASP A 93 -8.11 -9.15 -6.22
CA ASP A 93 -9.25 -9.68 -5.46
C ASP A 93 -10.15 -10.56 -6.34
N LEU A 94 -9.68 -10.89 -7.55
CA LEU A 94 -10.45 -11.63 -8.54
C LEU A 94 -10.70 -13.07 -8.06
N PRO A 95 -11.98 -13.49 -7.87
CA PRO A 95 -12.31 -14.87 -7.53
C PRO A 95 -12.23 -15.76 -8.78
N TYR A 96 -11.04 -15.86 -9.39
CA TYR A 96 -10.85 -16.49 -10.70
C TYR A 96 -11.28 -17.96 -10.72
N GLN A 97 -11.16 -18.67 -9.59
CA GLN A 97 -11.59 -20.08 -9.48
C GLN A 97 -13.09 -20.22 -9.78
N ARG A 98 -13.93 -19.32 -9.26
CA ARG A 98 -15.39 -19.37 -9.51
C ARG A 98 -15.72 -19.13 -10.97
N VAL A 99 -15.09 -18.14 -11.60
CA VAL A 99 -15.28 -17.84 -13.03
C VAL A 99 -14.79 -19.01 -13.88
N LEU A 100 -13.65 -19.58 -13.52
CA LEU A 100 -13.05 -20.70 -14.21
C LEU A 100 -13.90 -21.98 -14.09
N ASP A 101 -14.51 -22.25 -12.93
CA ASP A 101 -15.39 -23.39 -12.72
C ASP A 101 -16.58 -23.37 -13.69
N GLU A 102 -17.20 -22.20 -13.89
CA GLU A 102 -18.33 -22.05 -14.82
C GLU A 102 -17.89 -22.22 -16.28
N LEU A 103 -16.72 -21.68 -16.64
CA LEU A 103 -16.15 -21.87 -17.98
C LEU A 103 -15.83 -23.35 -18.26
N ILE A 104 -15.21 -24.06 -17.32
CA ILE A 104 -14.89 -25.50 -17.47
C ILE A 104 -16.18 -26.33 -17.55
N THR A 105 -17.17 -26.02 -16.71
CA THR A 105 -18.47 -26.70 -16.73
C THR A 105 -19.15 -26.54 -18.08
N ALA A 106 -19.03 -25.34 -18.67
CA ALA A 106 -19.48 -25.03 -20.01
C ALA A 106 -18.47 -25.41 -21.11
N GLY A 107 -17.46 -26.26 -20.85
CA GLY A 107 -16.51 -26.74 -21.87
C GLY A 107 -15.75 -25.62 -22.60
N CYS A 108 -15.57 -24.47 -21.97
CA CYS A 108 -14.90 -23.31 -22.54
C CYS A 108 -13.44 -23.27 -22.12
N GLN A 109 -12.55 -23.13 -23.09
CA GLN A 109 -11.13 -22.86 -22.87
C GLN A 109 -10.91 -21.37 -22.72
N VAL A 110 -10.21 -20.97 -21.65
CA VAL A 110 -9.70 -19.61 -21.50
C VAL A 110 -8.56 -19.40 -22.49
N LEU A 111 -8.76 -18.48 -23.44
CA LEU A 111 -7.76 -18.14 -24.44
C LEU A 111 -6.85 -17.02 -23.94
N GLN A 112 -7.44 -16.03 -23.28
CA GLN A 112 -6.70 -14.86 -22.79
C GLN A 112 -7.41 -14.20 -21.61
N VAL A 113 -6.64 -13.62 -20.70
CA VAL A 113 -7.15 -12.69 -19.70
C VAL A 113 -6.39 -11.37 -19.83
N ILE A 114 -7.14 -10.28 -20.00
CA ILE A 114 -6.62 -8.98 -20.41
C ILE A 114 -6.93 -7.96 -19.30
N PRO A 115 -5.93 -7.31 -18.70
CA PRO A 115 -6.18 -6.20 -17.79
C PRO A 115 -6.72 -4.99 -18.57
N LEU A 116 -7.77 -4.38 -18.05
CA LEU A 116 -8.42 -3.22 -18.66
C LEU A 116 -7.96 -1.94 -17.95
N ASP A 117 -7.74 -0.88 -18.75
CA ASP A 117 -7.48 0.44 -18.21
C ASP A 117 -8.81 1.12 -17.86
N HIS A 118 -8.85 1.80 -16.70
CA HIS A 118 -10.04 2.34 -16.02
C HIS A 118 -10.79 3.47 -16.77
N ALA A 119 -10.63 3.61 -18.08
CA ALA A 119 -11.02 4.82 -18.80
C ALA A 119 -12.53 4.96 -19.06
N VAL A 120 -13.36 3.94 -18.81
CA VAL A 120 -14.82 4.05 -19.02
C VAL A 120 -15.59 3.40 -17.86
N GLY A 121 -15.84 4.20 -16.83
CA GLY A 121 -16.88 3.98 -15.83
C GLY A 121 -16.78 2.67 -15.04
N ASP A 122 -15.72 2.48 -14.26
CA ASP A 122 -15.59 1.63 -13.04
C ASP A 122 -16.29 0.24 -12.98
N ARG A 123 -16.64 -0.35 -14.13
CA ARG A 123 -17.46 -1.57 -14.20
C ARG A 123 -16.68 -2.83 -14.55
N ALA A 124 -15.46 -2.70 -15.08
CA ALA A 124 -14.57 -3.85 -15.30
C ALA A 124 -13.09 -3.48 -15.17
N HIS A 125 -12.32 -4.38 -14.57
CA HIS A 125 -10.87 -4.28 -14.41
C HIS A 125 -10.10 -5.30 -15.26
N CYS A 126 -10.75 -6.38 -15.69
CA CYS A 126 -10.16 -7.32 -16.64
C CYS A 126 -11.23 -7.94 -17.54
N ALA A 127 -10.81 -8.45 -18.69
CA ALA A 127 -11.64 -9.19 -19.63
C ALA A 127 -11.11 -10.60 -19.79
N VAL A 128 -11.99 -11.59 -19.80
CA VAL A 128 -11.67 -12.98 -20.12
C VAL A 128 -12.21 -13.27 -21.51
N VAL A 129 -11.33 -13.71 -22.40
CA VAL A 129 -11.67 -14.25 -23.71
C VAL A 129 -11.63 -15.77 -23.62
N ALA A 130 -12.74 -16.41 -23.93
CA ALA A 130 -12.85 -17.86 -23.92
C ALA A 130 -13.52 -18.37 -25.20
N ALA A 131 -13.34 -19.64 -25.52
CA ALA A 131 -14.03 -20.31 -26.61
C ALA A 131 -14.53 -21.68 -26.18
N ARG A 132 -15.74 -22.06 -26.63
CA ARG A 132 -16.26 -23.40 -26.45
C ARG A 132 -15.44 -24.36 -27.30
N VAL A 133 -14.93 -25.42 -26.69
CA VAL A 133 -14.09 -26.39 -27.39
C VAL A 133 -14.53 -27.82 -27.10
N ASP A 134 -14.29 -28.72 -28.05
CA ASP A 134 -14.38 -30.17 -27.89
C ASP A 134 -12.99 -30.80 -27.65
N ARG A 135 -11.92 -30.08 -27.99
CA ARG A 135 -10.51 -30.43 -27.78
C ARG A 135 -9.72 -29.18 -27.44
N ILE A 136 -8.65 -29.31 -26.67
CA ILE A 136 -7.81 -28.15 -26.32
C ILE A 136 -7.21 -27.57 -27.60
N ALA A 137 -7.57 -26.32 -27.88
CA ALA A 137 -6.87 -25.53 -28.88
C ALA A 137 -5.45 -25.25 -28.37
N PRO A 138 -4.43 -25.27 -29.25
CA PRO A 138 -3.09 -24.83 -28.87
C PRO A 138 -3.19 -23.47 -28.20
N LEU A 139 -2.68 -23.37 -26.97
CA LEU A 139 -2.54 -22.06 -26.35
C LEU A 139 -1.61 -21.26 -27.25
N ARG A 140 -2.07 -20.11 -27.75
CA ARG A 140 -1.26 -19.15 -28.53
C ARG A 140 -0.12 -18.62 -27.64
N THR A 141 0.86 -19.47 -27.43
CA THR A 141 2.14 -19.20 -26.80
C THR A 141 3.17 -19.54 -27.87
N HIS A 142 4.24 -18.77 -27.93
CA HIS A 142 5.18 -18.69 -29.06
C HIS A 142 5.96 -19.98 -29.41
N LEU A 143 5.55 -21.15 -28.93
CA LEU A 143 6.36 -22.36 -28.91
C LEU A 143 5.74 -23.60 -29.59
N SER A 144 4.45 -23.63 -29.94
CA SER A 144 3.87 -24.66 -30.85
C SER A 144 2.37 -24.42 -31.10
N ASP A 145 1.92 -24.59 -32.35
CA ASP A 145 0.51 -24.60 -32.77
C ASP A 145 -0.05 -26.04 -32.89
N GLU A 146 0.65 -27.07 -32.42
CA GLU A 146 0.17 -28.45 -32.50
C GLU A 146 -0.95 -28.74 -31.49
N PRO A 147 -2.13 -29.22 -31.94
CA PRO A 147 -3.23 -29.55 -31.05
C PRO A 147 -2.91 -30.81 -30.23
N ILE A 148 -3.21 -30.75 -28.92
CA ILE A 148 -3.04 -31.91 -28.04
C ILE A 148 -4.15 -32.92 -28.33
N VAL A 149 -3.79 -34.07 -28.87
CA VAL A 149 -4.72 -35.19 -29.10
C VAL A 149 -4.94 -35.89 -27.75
N ILE A 150 -6.18 -35.89 -27.29
CA ILE A 150 -6.59 -36.63 -26.08
C ILE A 150 -6.76 -38.10 -26.47
N ASP A 151 -5.75 -38.93 -26.20
CA ASP A 151 -5.91 -40.39 -26.22
C ASP A 151 -6.46 -40.88 -24.86
N GLY A 152 -6.86 -42.15 -24.76
CA GLY A 152 -7.41 -42.71 -23.51
C GLY A 152 -6.43 -42.74 -22.32
N ALA A 153 -5.16 -42.35 -22.54
CA ALA A 153 -4.14 -42.16 -21.52
C ALA A 153 -3.95 -40.68 -21.14
N SER A 154 -4.50 -39.75 -21.93
CA SER A 154 -4.46 -38.31 -21.70
C SER A 154 -5.47 -37.90 -20.63
N PRO A 155 -5.21 -36.80 -19.90
CA PRO A 155 -6.14 -36.29 -18.91
C PRO A 155 -7.50 -35.95 -19.54
N ASP A 156 -8.58 -36.14 -18.79
CA ASP A 156 -9.93 -35.70 -19.16
C ASP A 156 -9.91 -34.22 -19.61
N LEU A 157 -10.72 -33.87 -20.62
CA LEU A 157 -10.82 -32.52 -21.18
C LEU A 157 -11.04 -31.47 -20.08
N ARG A 158 -11.87 -31.76 -19.07
CA ARG A 158 -12.09 -30.85 -17.93
C ARG A 158 -10.81 -30.57 -17.15
N ALA A 159 -9.98 -31.59 -16.92
CA ALA A 159 -8.70 -31.41 -16.25
C ALA A 159 -7.74 -30.55 -17.09
N LEU A 160 -7.73 -30.73 -18.41
CA LEU A 160 -6.92 -29.90 -19.30
C LEU A 160 -7.42 -28.44 -19.35
N LEU A 161 -8.73 -28.22 -19.41
CA LEU A 161 -9.33 -26.88 -19.35
C LEU A 161 -9.00 -26.18 -18.02
N ARG A 162 -9.02 -26.94 -16.92
CA ARG A 162 -8.59 -26.46 -15.61
C ARG A 162 -7.14 -26.00 -15.60
N LEU A 163 -6.21 -26.87 -16.02
CA LEU A 163 -4.79 -26.58 -16.01
C LEU A 163 -4.44 -25.39 -16.92
N THR A 164 -5.03 -25.35 -18.12
CA THR A 164 -4.81 -24.24 -19.06
C THR A 164 -5.39 -22.93 -18.54
N GLY A 165 -6.61 -22.95 -18.00
CA GLY A 165 -7.23 -21.77 -17.40
C GLY A 165 -6.45 -21.23 -16.19
N GLU A 166 -6.04 -22.11 -15.27
CA GLU A 166 -5.22 -21.73 -14.11
C GLU A 166 -3.90 -21.07 -14.52
N LYS A 167 -3.24 -21.58 -15.56
CA LYS A 167 -2.02 -20.97 -16.10
C LYS A 167 -2.28 -19.55 -16.59
N VAL A 168 -3.29 -19.33 -17.43
CA VAL A 168 -3.59 -18.00 -18.00
C VAL A 168 -3.97 -17.00 -16.90
N PHE A 169 -4.77 -17.41 -15.91
CA PHE A 169 -5.10 -16.55 -14.77
C PHE A 169 -3.87 -16.26 -13.88
N SER A 170 -2.98 -17.22 -13.69
CA SER A 170 -1.75 -17.02 -12.90
C SER A 170 -0.83 -15.98 -13.55
N GLU A 171 -0.67 -16.00 -14.87
CA GLU A 171 0.10 -15.01 -15.61
C GLU A 171 -0.42 -13.57 -15.43
N LEU A 172 -1.75 -13.40 -15.31
CA LEU A 172 -2.37 -12.12 -15.00
C LEU A 172 -2.02 -11.62 -13.59
N LEU A 173 -2.01 -12.52 -12.60
CA LEU A 173 -1.77 -12.18 -11.20
C LEU A 173 -0.29 -11.90 -10.92
N GLU A 174 0.63 -12.56 -11.62
CA GLU A 174 2.07 -12.45 -11.35
C GLU A 174 2.61 -11.03 -11.54
N ARG A 175 2.24 -10.32 -12.61
CA ARG A 175 2.81 -8.99 -12.90
C ARG A 175 2.40 -7.92 -11.87
N PRO A 176 1.11 -7.76 -11.53
CA PRO A 176 0.69 -6.83 -10.49
C PRO A 176 1.24 -7.18 -9.11
N LEU A 177 1.32 -8.47 -8.77
CA LEU A 177 1.89 -8.93 -7.50
C LEU A 177 3.39 -8.63 -7.41
N ARG A 178 4.16 -8.87 -8.48
CA ARG A 178 5.59 -8.47 -8.54
C ARG A 178 5.77 -6.96 -8.37
N ARG A 179 4.88 -6.16 -8.95
CA ARG A 179 4.90 -4.69 -8.79
C ARG A 179 4.60 -4.26 -7.35
N LYS A 180 3.52 -4.79 -6.73
CA LYS A 180 3.20 -4.51 -5.33
C LYS A 180 4.31 -4.95 -4.39
N LEU A 181 4.96 -6.08 -4.68
CA LEU A 181 6.11 -6.56 -3.91
C LEU A 181 7.28 -5.59 -3.98
N ALA A 182 7.60 -5.07 -5.18
CA ALA A 182 8.63 -4.06 -5.37
C ALA A 182 8.29 -2.75 -4.63
N GLU A 183 7.06 -2.24 -4.77
CA GLU A 183 6.60 -1.02 -4.08
C GLU A 183 6.65 -1.18 -2.53
N THR A 184 6.34 -2.37 -2.02
CA THR A 184 6.43 -2.67 -0.59
C THR A 184 7.88 -2.76 -0.13
N ALA A 185 8.76 -3.38 -0.93
CA ALA A 185 10.19 -3.44 -0.64
C ALA A 185 10.82 -2.04 -0.58
N ASP A 186 10.47 -1.14 -1.50
CA ASP A 186 10.94 0.24 -1.51
C ASP A 186 10.48 1.01 -0.26
N ARG A 187 9.24 0.80 0.18
CA ARG A 187 8.72 1.40 1.43
C ARG A 187 9.46 0.92 2.67
N VAL A 188 9.80 -0.37 2.73
CA VAL A 188 10.59 -0.94 3.85
C VAL A 188 11.98 -0.33 3.89
N LEU A 189 12.65 -0.21 2.73
CA LEU A 189 13.97 0.43 2.65
C LEU A 189 13.95 1.89 3.12
N GLU A 190 12.88 2.63 2.79
CA GLU A 190 12.73 4.02 3.22
C GLU A 190 12.45 4.12 4.73
N GLN A 191 11.66 3.22 5.29
CA GLN A 191 11.45 3.13 6.74
C GLN A 191 12.73 2.81 7.49
N ASP A 192 13.54 1.87 7.00
CA ASP A 192 14.83 1.52 7.60
C ASP A 192 15.82 2.69 7.61
N LYS A 193 15.86 3.49 6.52
CA LYS A 193 16.67 4.73 6.50
C LYS A 193 16.18 5.71 7.57
N ARG A 194 14.86 5.91 7.66
CA ARG A 194 14.26 6.82 8.65
C ARG A 194 14.55 6.40 10.08
N ILE A 195 14.48 5.10 10.37
CA ILE A 195 14.83 4.55 11.69
C ILE A 195 16.29 4.87 12.02
N ARG A 196 17.23 4.59 11.10
CA ARG A 196 18.66 4.87 11.32
C ARG A 196 18.95 6.37 11.52
N GLU A 197 18.24 7.25 10.82
CA GLU A 197 18.34 8.70 11.03
C GLU A 197 17.86 9.11 12.41
N LEU A 198 16.70 8.61 12.83
CA LEU A 198 16.13 8.87 14.14
C LEU A 198 17.01 8.33 15.27
N GLU A 199 17.59 7.14 15.12
CA GLU A 199 18.55 6.57 16.08
C GLU A 199 19.78 7.47 16.26
N LYS A 200 20.32 8.02 15.15
CA LYS A 200 21.42 8.98 15.20
C LYS A 200 21.02 10.29 15.89
N GLU A 201 19.83 10.79 15.62
CA GLU A 201 19.31 11.99 16.28
C GLU A 201 19.12 11.79 17.78
N VAL A 202 18.55 10.65 18.18
CA VAL A 202 18.35 10.30 19.60
C VAL A 202 19.69 10.20 20.30
N ALA A 203 20.66 9.47 19.74
CA ALA A 203 22.01 9.37 20.30
C ALA A 203 22.69 10.75 20.44
N ALA A 204 22.51 11.64 19.46
CA ALA A 204 23.05 13.00 19.52
C ALA A 204 22.34 13.87 20.58
N ARG A 205 21.02 13.71 20.77
CA ARG A 205 20.26 14.37 21.82
C ARG A 205 20.69 13.88 23.20
N ASP A 206 20.82 12.57 23.38
CA ASP A 206 21.25 11.96 24.65
C ASP A 206 22.65 12.47 25.04
N ALA A 207 23.60 12.51 24.10
CA ALA A 207 24.92 13.06 24.34
C ALA A 207 24.88 14.54 24.80
N LYS A 208 23.99 15.35 24.21
CA LYS A 208 23.79 16.76 24.61
C LYS A 208 23.17 16.87 26.00
N VAL A 209 22.20 16.02 26.33
CA VAL A 209 21.57 15.96 27.66
C VAL A 209 22.61 15.59 28.70
N THR A 210 23.37 14.51 28.50
CA THR A 210 24.46 14.11 29.40
C THR A 210 25.50 15.22 29.57
N GLN A 211 25.86 15.92 28.50
CA GLN A 211 26.77 17.06 28.59
C GLN A 211 26.18 18.20 29.43
N ALA A 212 24.91 18.55 29.22
CA ALA A 212 24.23 19.59 29.99
C ALA A 212 24.13 19.23 31.48
N GLU A 213 23.78 17.98 31.80
CA GLU A 213 23.73 17.46 33.17
C GLU A 213 25.09 17.53 33.86
N SER A 214 26.17 17.20 33.16
CA SER A 214 27.53 17.30 33.68
C SER A 214 27.92 18.75 34.01
N ARG A 215 27.56 19.70 33.14
CA ARG A 215 27.80 21.14 33.35
C ARG A 215 27.00 21.66 34.53
N LEU A 216 25.75 21.24 34.63
CA LEU A 216 24.84 21.65 35.70
C LEU A 216 25.33 21.13 37.06
N THR A 217 25.85 19.90 37.10
CA THR A 217 26.49 19.32 38.28
C THR A 217 27.75 20.10 38.69
N LYS A 218 28.61 20.46 37.73
CA LYS A 218 29.80 21.29 38.00
C LYS A 218 29.42 22.67 38.54
N ALA A 219 28.49 23.36 37.88
CA ALA A 219 28.02 24.67 38.31
C ALA A 219 27.41 24.63 39.71
N ARG A 220 26.62 23.61 40.04
CA ARG A 220 26.09 23.39 41.40
C ARG A 220 27.20 23.22 42.42
N ASN A 221 28.23 22.43 42.11
CA ASN A 221 29.39 22.23 43.00
C ASN A 221 30.19 23.53 43.21
N ASP A 222 30.38 24.32 42.16
CA ASP A 222 31.09 25.60 42.25
C ASP A 222 30.30 26.64 43.07
N VAL A 223 28.98 26.70 42.89
CA VAL A 223 28.09 27.51 43.74
C VAL A 223 28.19 27.07 45.20
N ALA A 224 28.15 25.77 45.48
CA ALA A 224 28.28 25.25 46.84
C ALA A 224 29.64 25.62 47.47
N LYS A 225 30.74 25.54 46.69
CA LYS A 225 32.07 25.97 47.13
C LYS A 225 32.13 27.47 47.42
N LEU A 226 31.58 28.30 46.51
CA LEU A 226 31.53 29.75 46.70
C LEU A 226 30.72 30.12 47.94
N GLN A 227 29.58 29.47 48.15
CA GLN A 227 28.73 29.65 49.33
C GLN A 227 29.44 29.19 50.62
N ALA A 228 30.29 28.19 50.56
CA ALA A 228 31.10 27.72 51.68
C ALA A 228 32.29 28.66 51.99
N SER A 229 32.70 29.53 51.05
CA SER A 229 33.84 30.42 51.26
C SER A 229 33.58 31.47 52.34
N THR A 230 34.61 31.75 53.13
CA THR A 230 34.59 32.74 54.20
C THR A 230 34.24 34.13 53.70
N THR A 231 34.75 34.51 52.52
CA THR A 231 34.47 35.81 51.88
C THR A 231 33.00 35.97 51.50
N PHE A 232 32.38 34.92 50.93
CA PHE A 232 30.94 34.94 50.63
C PHE A 232 30.09 35.01 51.90
N ARG A 233 30.43 34.23 52.94
CA ARG A 233 29.72 34.28 54.23
C ARG A 233 29.81 35.67 54.87
N VAL A 234 30.98 36.29 54.86
CA VAL A 234 31.16 37.67 55.34
C VAL A 234 30.32 38.65 54.51
N GLY A 235 30.41 38.61 53.18
CA GLY A 235 29.62 39.48 52.30
C GLY A 235 28.11 39.31 52.51
N ALA A 236 27.63 38.07 52.61
CA ALA A 236 26.23 37.75 52.89
C ALA A 236 25.77 38.31 54.25
N THR A 237 26.59 38.19 55.31
CA THR A 237 26.27 38.77 56.62
C THR A 237 26.22 40.30 56.59
N VAL A 238 27.11 40.97 55.83
CA VAL A 238 27.09 42.44 55.67
C VAL A 238 25.83 42.89 54.92
N VAL A 239 25.49 42.24 53.80
CA VAL A 239 24.30 42.58 53.00
C VAL A 239 23.01 42.31 53.79
N GLN A 240 22.95 41.22 54.54
CA GLN A 240 21.79 40.87 55.36
C GLN A 240 21.64 41.84 56.56
N GLY A 241 22.75 42.29 57.15
CA GLY A 241 22.77 43.35 58.15
C GLY A 241 22.31 44.70 57.60
N ALA A 242 22.73 45.06 56.38
CA ALA A 242 22.32 46.29 55.70
C ALA A 242 20.82 46.29 55.32
N ARG A 243 20.26 45.13 54.93
CA ARG A 243 18.82 44.98 54.62
C ARG A 243 17.91 44.90 55.84
N ARG A 244 18.45 44.62 57.03
CA ARG A 244 17.68 44.50 58.30
C ARG A 244 18.44 45.15 59.47
N PRO A 245 18.51 46.49 59.53
CA PRO A 245 19.35 47.21 60.48
C PRO A 245 18.98 46.95 61.95
N GLY A 246 17.71 46.66 62.26
CA GLY A 246 17.24 46.40 63.63
C GLY A 246 17.71 45.08 64.28
N LYS A 247 18.35 44.17 63.54
CA LYS A 247 18.89 42.89 64.08
C LYS A 247 20.42 42.77 63.96
N ALA A 248 21.10 43.76 63.38
CA ALA A 248 22.51 43.67 62.98
C ALA A 248 23.52 43.75 64.15
N ILE A 249 23.09 44.13 65.35
CA ILE A 249 23.99 44.32 66.51
C ILE A 249 24.49 42.98 67.09
N VAL A 250 23.85 41.84 66.78
CA VAL A 250 24.12 40.56 67.48
C VAL A 250 24.90 39.54 66.63
N SER A 251 25.18 39.78 65.34
CA SER A 251 25.77 38.76 64.46
C SER A 251 27.06 39.16 63.74
N VAL A 252 27.90 40.00 64.35
CA VAL A 252 29.28 40.17 63.87
C VAL A 252 30.15 39.09 64.54
N PRO A 253 30.79 38.17 63.80
CA PRO A 253 31.69 37.19 64.38
C PRO A 253 32.82 37.88 65.16
N VAL A 254 33.04 37.50 66.42
CA VAL A 254 33.99 38.13 67.37
C VAL A 254 35.41 38.28 66.80
N GLY A 255 35.81 37.43 65.85
CA GLY A 255 37.09 37.53 65.14
C GLY A 255 37.25 38.80 64.28
N LEU A 256 36.17 39.33 63.69
CA LEU A 256 36.21 40.55 62.87
C LEU A 256 36.33 41.82 63.73
N VAL A 257 35.70 41.82 64.91
CA VAL A 257 35.88 42.92 65.89
C VAL A 257 37.34 43.03 66.33
N ARG A 258 38.05 41.90 66.45
CA ARG A 258 39.46 41.87 66.88
C ARG A 258 40.43 42.38 65.81
N ILE A 259 40.16 42.11 64.54
CA ILE A 259 40.98 42.61 63.41
C ILE A 259 40.73 44.11 63.18
N TRP A 260 39.48 44.56 63.30
CA TRP A 260 39.14 45.97 63.16
C TRP A 260 39.71 46.81 64.30
N ARG A 261 39.70 46.30 65.56
CA ARG A 261 40.40 46.96 66.69
C ARG A 261 41.91 47.01 66.53
N LYS A 262 42.56 45.99 65.95
CA LYS A 262 44.02 45.99 65.77
C LYS A 262 44.50 47.03 64.74
N ARG A 263 43.69 47.32 63.70
CA ARG A 263 44.02 48.37 62.71
C ARG A 263 43.80 49.80 63.22
N GLY A 264 42.93 50.00 64.21
CA GLY A 264 42.73 51.31 64.86
C GLY A 264 43.81 51.68 65.88
N ALA A 265 44.64 50.73 66.32
CA ALA A 265 45.65 50.95 67.37
C ALA A 265 47.09 51.12 66.85
N THR A 266 47.32 51.16 65.54
CA THR A 266 48.66 51.26 64.92
C THR A 266 48.83 52.45 63.97
N GLY A 267 47.99 53.47 64.07
CA GLY A 267 48.13 54.73 63.32
C GLY A 267 48.00 55.95 64.21
N GLY A 268 49.12 56.46 64.74
CA GLY A 268 49.22 57.72 65.46
C GLY A 268 50.64 57.95 66.00
N PRO A 269 51.40 58.97 65.55
CA PRO A 269 52.86 58.93 65.49
C PRO A 269 53.58 59.56 66.69
N ALA A 270 54.89 59.31 66.73
CA ALA A 270 55.89 60.00 67.54
C ALA A 270 56.11 61.46 67.07
N ASP A 271 56.31 62.37 68.03
CA ASP A 271 57.12 63.60 67.97
C ASP A 271 57.40 63.99 69.44
N GLN A 272 58.61 63.82 70.00
CA GLN A 272 59.84 64.64 69.92
C GLN A 272 59.76 66.08 70.47
N GLN A 273 60.68 66.34 71.42
CA GLN A 273 61.36 67.59 71.79
C GLN A 273 60.66 68.60 72.72
N SER A 274 61.06 68.63 74.00
CA SER A 274 62.11 69.51 74.58
C SER A 274 62.06 69.47 76.10
#